data_AF-A0A817XQ52-F1
#
_entry.id   AF-A0A817XQ52-F1
#
_cell.length_a   1.000
_cell.length_b   1.000
_cell.length_c   1.000
_cell.angle_alpha   90.00
_cell.angle_beta   90.00
_cell.angle_gamma   90.00
#
_symmetry.space_group_name_H-M   'P 1'
#
loop_
_entity.id
_entity.type
_entity.pdbx_description
1 polymer ?
#
loop_
_entity_poly.entity_id
_entity_poly.type
_entity_poly.pdbx_seq_one_letter_code
_entity_poly.pdbx_strand_id
1 'polypeptide(L)'
;MLFILIYILSIFSYSLSEEWIIHVYTGNERFAGTDTNIFIRLFDSKYGYTSEYKLTHENWILGNTIFPLKNLFEYGGHDRFRIFTNKLGFVEKIR
;
A
#
# COMPACT_ATOMS: atom_id res chain seq x y z
N MET A 1 -18.44 41.09 31.09
CA MET A 1 -18.85 39.93 30.28
C MET A 1 -18.03 39.98 29.00
N LEU A 2 -16.96 39.17 28.91
CA LEU A 2 -16.02 39.20 27.79
C LEU A 2 -16.46 38.14 26.77
N PHE A 3 -16.79 38.56 25.54
CA PHE A 3 -17.00 37.63 24.43
C PHE A 3 -15.68 37.46 23.68
N ILE A 4 -15.12 36.26 23.70
CA ILE A 4 -14.00 35.88 22.85
C ILE A 4 -14.58 35.58 21.47
N LEU A 5 -14.24 36.39 20.46
CA LEU A 5 -14.50 36.05 19.06
C LEU A 5 -13.39 35.13 18.55
N ILE A 6 -13.76 33.89 18.22
CA ILE A 6 -12.89 32.96 17.50
C ILE A 6 -13.21 33.13 16.01
N TYR A 7 -12.26 33.63 15.23
CA TYR A 7 -12.36 33.68 13.78
C TYR A 7 -11.64 32.48 13.18
N ILE A 8 -12.38 31.55 12.58
CA ILE A 8 -11.80 30.44 11.79
C ILE A 8 -11.72 30.92 10.34
N LEU A 9 -10.50 31.16 9.85
CA LEU A 9 -10.24 31.73 8.52
C LEU A 9 -10.42 30.74 7.36
N SER A 10 -10.36 29.43 7.61
CA SER A 10 -10.73 28.36 6.66
C SER A 10 -10.55 26.98 7.29
N ILE A 11 -11.42 26.03 6.95
CA ILE A 11 -11.21 24.60 7.26
C ILE A 11 -10.81 23.92 5.95
N PHE A 12 -9.59 23.41 5.88
CA PHE A 12 -9.15 22.54 4.77
C PHE A 12 -9.32 21.08 5.20
N SER A 13 -10.11 20.31 4.44
CA SER A 13 -10.16 18.85 4.60
C SER A 13 -9.02 18.22 3.81
N TYR A 14 -8.07 17.60 4.50
CA TYR A 14 -7.02 16.79 3.90
C TYR A 14 -7.36 15.33 4.09
N SER A 15 -7.25 14.52 3.03
CA SER A 15 -7.32 13.07 3.18
C SER A 15 -6.12 12.62 4.02
N LEU A 16 -6.39 12.03 5.18
CA LEU A 16 -5.34 11.53 6.09
C LEU A 16 -4.62 10.31 5.53
N SER A 17 -5.27 9.56 4.64
CA SER A 17 -4.69 8.39 3.98
C SER A 17 -5.14 8.27 2.53
N GLU A 18 -4.28 7.68 1.71
CA GLU A 18 -4.54 7.35 0.31
C GLU A 18 -4.41 5.83 0.12
N GLU A 19 -5.30 5.28 -0.70
CA GLU A 19 -5.31 3.86 -1.01
C GLU A 19 -4.47 3.56 -2.25
N TRP A 20 -3.65 2.51 -2.17
CA TRP A 20 -2.82 2.03 -3.26
C TRP A 20 -3.07 0.54 -3.50
N ILE A 21 -3.18 0.17 -4.77
CA ILE A 21 -3.26 -1.23 -5.21
C ILE A 21 -1.91 -1.64 -5.78
N ILE A 22 -1.21 -2.52 -5.09
CA ILE A 22 0.10 -3.04 -5.48
C ILE A 22 -0.11 -4.32 -6.27
N HIS A 23 0.39 -4.35 -7.50
CA HIS A 23 0.40 -5.55 -8.33
C HIS A 23 1.80 -6.18 -8.25
N VAL A 24 1.86 -7.44 -7.82
CA VAL A 24 3.08 -8.23 -7.80
C VAL A 24 2.95 -9.34 -8.82
N TYR A 25 3.86 -9.34 -9.80
CA TYR A 25 3.97 -10.38 -10.81
C TYR A 25 5.22 -11.21 -10.49
N THR A 26 5.01 -12.46 -10.09
CA THR A 26 6.12 -13.38 -9.85
C THR A 26 6.59 -13.96 -11.19
N GLY A 27 7.90 -14.07 -11.38
CA GLY A 27 8.48 -14.62 -12.60
C GLY A 27 7.95 -16.02 -12.93
N ASN A 28 7.93 -16.35 -14.22
CA ASN A 28 7.57 -17.67 -14.73
C ASN A 28 8.84 -18.52 -15.01
N GLU A 29 9.92 -18.27 -14.24
CA GLU A 29 11.17 -19.02 -14.32
C GLU A 29 11.29 -19.96 -13.12
N ARG A 30 11.91 -21.13 -13.32
CA ARG A 30 11.99 -22.14 -12.26
C ARG A 30 12.59 -21.53 -11.00
N PHE A 31 11.94 -21.75 -9.86
CA PHE A 31 12.30 -21.20 -8.54
C PHE A 31 12.06 -19.69 -8.34
N ALA A 32 11.25 -19.04 -9.19
CA ALA A 32 10.88 -17.63 -8.99
C ALA A 32 9.95 -17.38 -7.79
N GLY A 33 9.22 -18.41 -7.32
CA GLY A 33 8.33 -18.28 -6.17
C GLY A 33 9.06 -18.29 -4.82
N THR A 34 8.40 -17.82 -3.77
CA THR A 34 8.98 -17.76 -2.41
C THR A 34 7.95 -17.96 -1.31
N ASP A 35 8.40 -18.51 -0.17
CA ASP A 35 7.64 -18.65 1.08
C ASP A 35 8.16 -17.69 2.18
N THR A 36 8.96 -16.69 1.77
CA THR A 36 9.49 -15.67 2.67
C THR A 36 8.56 -14.45 2.72
N ASN A 37 8.60 -13.72 3.84
CA ASN A 37 7.90 -12.45 3.97
C ASN A 37 8.42 -11.42 2.96
N ILE A 38 7.50 -10.82 2.21
CA ILE A 38 7.80 -9.71 1.30
C ILE A 38 7.34 -8.40 1.93
N PHE A 39 8.21 -7.40 1.82
CA PHE A 39 8.00 -6.06 2.35
C PHE A 39 8.16 -5.04 1.22
N ILE A 40 7.39 -3.96 1.26
CA ILE A 40 7.49 -2.86 0.30
C ILE A 40 7.56 -1.51 1.00
N ARG A 41 8.25 -0.57 0.37
CA ARG A 41 8.26 0.86 0.74
C ARG A 41 8.19 1.72 -0.51
N LEU A 42 7.32 2.73 -0.48
CA LEU A 42 7.19 3.70 -1.56
C LEU A 42 8.05 4.94 -1.24
N PHE A 43 8.72 5.48 -2.26
CA PHE A 43 9.56 6.66 -2.18
C PHE A 43 9.06 7.76 -3.11
N ASP A 44 9.07 8.98 -2.59
CA ASP A 44 8.57 10.20 -3.21
C ASP A 44 9.56 11.34 -2.91
N SER A 45 9.99 12.08 -3.92
CA SER A 45 10.97 13.16 -3.76
C SER A 45 10.48 14.34 -2.90
N LYS A 46 9.17 14.56 -2.84
CA LYS A 46 8.53 15.68 -2.13
C LYS A 46 8.15 15.33 -0.70
N TYR A 47 7.62 14.13 -0.47
CA TYR A 47 7.06 13.69 0.81
C TYR A 47 7.91 12.61 1.50
N GLY A 48 9.03 12.19 0.90
CA GLY A 48 9.98 11.26 1.51
C GLY A 48 9.65 9.80 1.21
N TYR A 49 9.39 9.00 2.24
CA TYR A 49 9.08 7.58 2.06
C TYR A 49 8.03 7.12 3.06
N THR A 50 7.29 6.07 2.69
CA THR A 50 6.26 5.47 3.56
C THR A 50 6.88 4.60 4.64
N SER A 51 6.08 4.22 5.65
CA SER A 51 6.39 3.02 6.43
C SER A 51 6.53 1.80 5.52
N GLU A 52 7.17 0.77 6.05
CA GLU A 52 7.26 -0.51 5.36
C GLU A 52 5.95 -1.29 5.51
N TYR A 53 5.48 -1.89 4.42
CA TYR A 53 4.28 -2.72 4.41
C TYR A 53 4.68 -4.16 4.16
N LYS A 54 4.30 -5.05 5.08
CA LYS A 54 4.37 -6.48 4.85
C LYS A 54 3.20 -6.89 3.96
N LEU A 55 3.49 -7.59 2.86
CA LEU A 55 2.47 -8.12 1.97
C LEU A 55 2.02 -9.50 2.49
N THR A 56 0.75 -9.60 2.88
CA THR A 56 0.18 -10.80 3.52
C THR A 56 -1.22 -11.06 3.00
N HIS A 57 -1.84 -12.15 3.42
CA HIS A 57 -3.24 -12.43 3.13
C HIS A 57 -4.21 -11.39 3.70
N GLU A 58 -3.84 -10.67 4.76
CA GLU A 58 -4.69 -9.67 5.40
C GLU A 58 -4.92 -8.45 4.50
N ASN A 59 -3.92 -8.09 3.70
CA ASN A 59 -3.99 -7.00 2.74
C ASN A 59 -4.07 -7.49 1.29
N TRP A 60 -4.13 -8.79 1.06
CA TRP A 60 -4.34 -9.36 -0.27
C TRP A 60 -5.79 -9.14 -0.72
N ILE A 61 -5.95 -8.68 -1.96
CA ILE A 61 -7.25 -8.49 -2.60
C ILE A 61 -7.64 -9.82 -3.23
N LEU A 62 -8.69 -10.43 -2.69
CA LEU A 62 -9.22 -11.70 -3.18
C LEU A 62 -9.54 -11.60 -4.68
N GLY A 63 -8.95 -12.49 -5.48
CA GLY A 63 -9.42 -12.77 -6.83
C GLY A 63 -10.62 -13.72 -6.82
N ASN A 64 -10.89 -14.37 -7.95
CA ASN A 64 -11.94 -15.40 -8.08
C ASN A 64 -11.58 -16.73 -7.36
N THR A 65 -10.68 -16.70 -6.39
CA THR A 65 -10.19 -17.88 -5.66
C THR A 65 -10.73 -17.88 -4.24
N ILE A 66 -11.15 -19.04 -3.75
CA ILE A 66 -11.72 -19.20 -2.41
C ILE A 66 -10.60 -19.04 -1.36
N PHE A 67 -10.72 -18.04 -0.48
CA PHE A 67 -9.93 -17.96 0.75
C PHE A 67 -10.20 -19.23 1.60
N PRO A 68 -9.20 -19.92 2.18
CA PRO A 68 -7.78 -19.55 2.37
C PRO A 68 -6.77 -20.35 1.51
N LEU A 69 -7.17 -20.93 0.37
CA LEU A 69 -6.34 -21.94 -0.32
C LEU A 69 -5.19 -21.40 -1.17
N LYS A 70 -5.05 -20.08 -1.31
CA LYS A 70 -4.06 -19.50 -2.22
C LYS A 70 -2.76 -19.16 -1.51
N ASN A 71 -1.66 -19.74 -1.95
CA ASN A 71 -0.33 -19.28 -1.59
C ASN A 71 0.00 -17.97 -2.34
N LEU A 72 0.73 -17.07 -1.68
CA LEU A 72 1.19 -15.81 -2.27
C LEU A 72 2.58 -16.01 -2.88
N PHE A 73 2.94 -15.17 -3.84
CA PHE A 73 4.25 -15.14 -4.48
C PHE A 73 4.66 -16.47 -5.13
N GLU A 74 3.67 -17.19 -5.65
CA GLU A 74 3.89 -18.44 -6.37
C GLU A 74 4.44 -18.19 -7.77
N TYR A 75 5.17 -19.17 -8.31
CA TYR A 75 5.70 -19.16 -9.67
C TYR A 75 4.62 -18.79 -10.71
N GLY A 76 4.91 -17.81 -11.56
CA GLY A 76 3.96 -17.29 -12.57
C GLY A 76 2.72 -16.60 -11.99
N GLY A 77 2.70 -16.34 -10.68
CA GLY A 77 1.56 -15.77 -9.96
C GLY A 77 1.36 -14.27 -10.20
N HIS A 78 0.12 -13.84 -10.02
CA HIS A 78 -0.26 -12.43 -9.99
C HIS A 78 -1.04 -12.13 -8.72
N ASP A 79 -0.42 -11.36 -7.83
CA ASP A 79 -0.98 -11.00 -6.54
C ASP A 79 -1.28 -9.50 -6.50
N ARG A 80 -2.38 -9.14 -5.83
CA ARG A 80 -2.79 -7.75 -5.65
C ARG A 80 -2.98 -7.46 -4.18
N PHE A 81 -2.42 -6.36 -3.72
CA PHE A 81 -2.48 -5.97 -2.31
C PHE A 81 -3.02 -4.55 -2.18
N ARG A 82 -3.82 -4.33 -1.14
CA ARG A 82 -4.38 -3.03 -0.76
C ARG A 82 -3.58 -2.46 0.40
N ILE A 83 -2.91 -1.34 0.20
CA ILE A 83 -2.21 -0.62 1.28
C ILE A 83 -2.78 0.79 1.44
N PHE A 84 -2.69 1.32 2.65
CA PHE A 84 -3.06 2.70 2.95
C PHE A 84 -1.81 3.45 3.39
N THR A 85 -1.50 4.54 2.68
CA THR A 85 -0.33 5.38 2.94
C THR A 85 -0.76 6.76 3.37
N ASN A 86 0.14 7.51 4.01
CA ASN A 86 -0.01 8.96 4.03
C ASN A 86 -0.04 9.49 2.59
N LYS A 87 -0.49 10.73 2.40
CA LYS A 87 -0.48 11.37 1.09
C LYS A 87 0.92 11.30 0.46
N LEU A 88 0.98 10.75 -0.74
CA LEU A 88 2.16 10.78 -1.58
C LEU A 88 1.87 11.71 -2.78
N GLY A 89 2.94 12.22 -3.38
CA GLY A 89 2.90 12.91 -4.66
C GLY A 89 3.11 11.90 -5.77
N PHE A 90 4.31 11.90 -6.35
CA PHE A 90 4.70 10.97 -7.40
C PHE A 90 5.68 9.94 -6.84
N VAL A 91 5.30 8.66 -6.92
CA VAL A 91 6.17 7.56 -6.49
C VAL A 91 7.26 7.35 -7.54
N GLU A 92 8.49 7.65 -7.16
CA GLU A 92 9.67 7.56 -8.03
C GLU A 92 10.37 6.21 -7.91
N LYS A 93 10.20 5.55 -6.76
CA LYS A 93 10.86 4.27 -6.48
C LYS A 93 10.03 3.42 -5.53
N ILE A 94 10.13 2.11 -5.72
CA ILE A 94 9.63 1.08 -4.82
C ILE A 94 10.85 0.26 -4.36
N ARG A 95 10.89 -0.12 -3.08
CA ARG A 95 11.89 -1.03 -2.52
C ARG A 95 11.22 -2.13 -1.74
#